data_AF-A0A836K4S7-F1
#
_entry.id   AF-A0A836K4S7-F1
#
_cell.length_a   1.000
_cell.length_b   1.000
_cell.length_c   1.000
_cell.angle_alpha   90.00
_cell.angle_beta   90.00
_cell.angle_gamma   90.00
#
_symmetry.space_group_name_H-M   'P 1'
#
loop_
_entity.id
_entity.type
_entity.pdbx_description
1 polymer ?
#
loop_
_entity_poly.entity_id
_entity_poly.type
_entity_poly.pdbx_seq_one_letter_code
_entity_poly.pdbx_strand_id
1 'polypeptide(L)'
;WLYLQYLLAGQRTDMTILYKHRLCPCHEKLSKNITIIKVDRQYKFSSHDTNIMILQYRNGIRVVVSTAALYSDDWKNRTQGLWISPHLPYLPESAKPSDGESPTGFKKDLERYLSKYKQPALTQWICAVQMADFSGVNVFLVASVPGIYKAVEADFWGYRKLAHVLSRYATLPPDAQWPIVAQCSGVGCFGLKFESWLKDITGCMSKETSESSNNHPHFQFIYPSIENYEQNFDCQDLITPLRYSAKTHSKQQWLESYLYQWKAKRTGRDRAMPNIKSYTRISPNSKSIPWFLLTSANLSKAAWGSIKQYGYSIRNYEAGVLFVPKFITGTTTFPVGEEEDAAVPMFPIPYDLPLSRYESGDSPFVNKFVNSLN
;
A
#
# COMPACT_ATOMS: atom_id res chain seq x y z
N TRP A 1 8.11 15.18 16.82
CA TRP A 1 6.70 14.83 16.57
C TRP A 1 6.33 13.44 17.11
N LEU A 2 6.82 12.32 16.54
CA LEU A 2 6.43 10.97 16.98
C LEU A 2 6.58 10.73 18.49
N TYR A 3 7.74 11.10 19.03
CA TYR A 3 8.04 11.03 20.46
C TYR A 3 6.97 11.72 21.33
N LEU A 4 6.51 12.90 20.90
CA LEU A 4 5.47 13.67 21.59
C LEU A 4 4.12 12.92 21.58
N GLN A 5 3.77 12.22 20.49
CA GLN A 5 2.52 11.45 20.42
C GLN A 5 2.48 10.35 21.48
N TYR A 6 3.62 9.68 21.74
CA TYR A 6 3.71 8.67 22.81
C TYR A 6 3.59 9.30 24.19
N LEU A 7 4.27 10.42 24.44
CA LEU A 7 4.19 11.13 25.71
C LEU A 7 2.77 11.62 26.01
N LEU A 8 2.10 12.23 25.02
CA LEU A 8 0.71 12.69 25.15
C LEU A 8 -0.26 11.53 25.43
N ALA A 9 0.02 10.34 24.89
CA ALA A 9 -0.74 9.13 25.15
C ALA A 9 -0.37 8.42 26.48
N GLY A 10 0.54 9.00 27.28
CA GLY A 10 1.02 8.40 28.52
C GLY A 10 1.79 7.08 28.32
N GLN A 11 2.38 6.89 27.13
CA GLN A 11 3.07 5.66 26.75
C GLN A 11 4.59 5.79 26.90
N ARG A 12 5.26 4.65 27.11
CA ARG A 12 6.72 4.58 27.07
C ARG A 12 7.22 4.91 25.66
N THR A 13 8.35 5.61 25.60
CA THR A 13 8.98 6.02 24.34
C THR A 13 10.08 5.06 23.89
N ASP A 14 10.12 3.85 24.47
CA ASP A 14 11.04 2.78 24.09
C ASP A 14 10.66 2.29 22.69
N MET A 15 11.50 2.60 21.68
CA MET A 15 11.15 2.30 20.30
C MET A 15 12.38 2.03 19.43
N THR A 16 12.18 1.17 18.43
CA THR A 16 13.12 0.96 17.33
C THR A 16 12.55 1.62 16.08
N ILE A 17 13.27 2.56 15.48
CA ILE A 17 12.84 3.28 14.27
C ILE A 17 13.73 2.87 13.11
N LEU A 18 13.14 2.25 12.10
CA LEU A 18 13.79 2.02 10.81
C LEU A 18 13.40 3.13 9.86
N TYR A 19 14.39 3.75 9.22
CA TYR A 19 14.15 4.82 8.26
C TYR A 19 15.24 4.87 7.19
N LYS A 20 14.92 5.51 6.07
CA LYS A 20 15.93 5.84 5.03
C LYS A 20 16.23 7.34 4.97
N HIS A 21 15.19 8.15 5.03
CA HIS A 21 15.26 9.62 4.98
C HIS A 21 14.58 10.22 6.22
N ARG A 22 15.19 11.24 6.80
CA ARG A 22 14.64 12.03 7.90
C ARG A 22 14.40 13.43 7.36
N LEU A 23 13.16 13.93 7.44
CA LEU A 23 12.78 15.23 6.89
C LEU A 23 13.49 16.39 7.57
N CYS A 24 13.69 16.30 8.89
CA CYS A 24 14.47 17.27 9.66
C CYS A 24 15.77 16.60 10.14
N PRO A 25 16.96 17.09 9.75
CA PRO A 25 18.22 16.69 10.36
C PRO A 25 18.34 17.36 11.73
N CYS A 26 17.39 17.15 12.63
CA CYS A 26 17.52 17.64 13.99
C CYS A 26 18.66 16.88 14.68
N HIS A 27 19.71 17.63 15.03
CA HIS A 27 20.86 17.21 15.83
C HIS A 27 20.51 16.97 17.31
N GLU A 28 19.22 17.00 17.66
CA GLU A 28 18.75 16.70 19.00
C GLU A 28 19.21 15.29 19.40
N LYS A 29 19.91 15.22 20.53
CA LYS A 29 20.24 13.95 21.18
C LYS A 29 18.94 13.25 21.51
N LEU A 30 18.66 12.17 20.79
CA LEU A 30 17.54 11.29 21.10
C LEU A 30 17.77 10.67 22.47
N SER A 31 16.68 10.39 23.16
CA SER A 31 16.73 9.69 24.43
C SER A 31 17.35 8.30 24.25
N LYS A 32 18.09 7.83 25.27
CA LYS A 32 18.88 6.58 25.21
C LYS A 32 18.04 5.34 24.92
N ASN A 33 16.73 5.40 25.12
CA ASN A 33 15.77 4.33 24.90
C ASN A 33 15.24 4.23 23.45
N ILE A 34 15.64 5.15 22.55
CA ILE A 34 15.27 5.12 21.14
C ILE A 34 16.44 4.54 20.33
N THR A 35 16.21 3.39 19.68
CA THR A 35 17.16 2.80 18.74
C THR A 35 16.80 3.24 17.33
N ILE A 36 17.70 3.95 16.66
CA ILE A 36 17.52 4.37 15.26
C ILE A 36 18.39 3.54 14.34
N ILE A 37 17.77 2.96 13.30
CA ILE A 37 18.44 2.13 12.30
C ILE A 37 18.19 2.77 10.93
N LYS A 38 19.28 3.18 10.29
CA LYS A 38 19.23 3.67 8.92
C LYS A 38 19.30 2.50 7.96
N VAL A 39 18.30 2.34 7.11
CA VAL A 39 18.25 1.28 6.09
C VAL A 39 19.30 1.58 5.01
N ASP A 40 20.21 0.62 4.79
CA ASP A 40 21.45 0.81 4.04
C ASP A 40 21.25 1.11 2.54
N ARG A 41 22.22 1.81 1.95
CA ARG A 41 22.23 2.43 0.62
C ARG A 41 22.59 1.46 -0.52
N GLN A 42 22.50 0.13 -0.33
CA GLN A 42 22.96 -0.85 -1.32
C GLN A 42 22.37 -0.64 -2.73
N TYR A 43 21.22 0.05 -2.84
CA TYR A 43 20.67 0.53 -4.09
C TYR A 43 20.51 2.06 -4.07
N LYS A 44 21.37 2.81 -4.78
CA LYS A 44 21.40 4.30 -4.83
C LYS A 44 20.04 4.95 -5.15
N PHE A 45 19.12 4.23 -5.81
CA PHE A 45 17.80 4.71 -6.21
C PHE A 45 16.63 3.93 -5.56
N SER A 46 16.88 3.19 -4.48
CA SER A 46 15.81 2.59 -3.68
C SER A 46 15.09 3.63 -2.84
N SER A 47 13.85 3.37 -2.46
CA SER A 47 13.15 4.08 -1.37
C SER A 47 12.76 3.10 -0.27
N HIS A 48 12.53 3.62 0.93
CA HIS A 48 11.92 2.87 2.04
C HIS A 48 10.62 3.61 2.37
N ASP A 49 9.54 3.19 1.70
CA ASP A 49 8.22 3.82 1.79
C ASP A 49 7.28 3.01 2.71
N THR A 50 7.77 1.91 3.30
CA THR A 50 7.01 1.06 4.22
C THR A 50 6.67 1.79 5.52
N ASN A 51 5.40 1.75 5.92
CA ASN A 51 4.95 2.16 7.25
C ASN A 51 4.29 0.97 7.96
N ILE A 52 5.10 0.16 8.63
CA ILE A 52 4.65 -0.89 9.55
C ILE A 52 5.00 -0.46 10.98
N MET A 53 4.04 -0.62 11.90
CA MET A 53 4.29 -0.52 13.34
C MET A 53 4.07 -1.89 13.96
N ILE A 54 4.99 -2.33 14.83
CA ILE A 54 4.81 -3.47 15.71
C ILE A 54 4.79 -2.93 17.13
N LEU A 55 3.62 -2.96 17.76
CA LEU A 55 3.38 -2.42 19.08
C LEU A 55 3.38 -3.58 20.06
N GLN A 56 4.32 -3.58 21.01
CA GLN A 56 4.46 -4.62 22.02
C GLN A 56 3.76 -4.21 23.32
N TYR A 57 2.90 -5.09 23.84
CA TYR A 57 2.20 -4.93 25.11
C TYR A 57 2.64 -6.02 26.09
N ARG A 58 2.14 -5.95 27.33
CA ARG A 58 2.44 -6.97 28.35
C ARG A 58 1.96 -8.38 27.98
N ASN A 59 0.87 -8.47 27.22
CA ASN A 59 0.14 -9.70 26.94
C ASN A 59 0.07 -10.03 25.45
N GLY A 60 0.96 -9.48 24.63
CA GLY A 60 0.96 -9.72 23.19
C GLY A 60 1.49 -8.55 22.37
N ILE A 61 1.21 -8.57 21.07
CA ILE A 61 1.59 -7.51 20.14
C ILE A 61 0.38 -7.05 19.31
N ARG A 62 0.57 -5.97 18.56
CA ARG A 62 -0.31 -5.55 17.48
C ARG A 62 0.52 -5.03 16.33
N VAL A 63 0.16 -5.45 15.12
CA VAL A 63 0.73 -4.95 13.87
C VAL A 63 -0.21 -3.92 13.27
N VAL A 64 0.35 -2.80 12.81
CA VAL A 64 -0.34 -1.77 12.03
C VAL A 64 0.38 -1.60 10.71
N VAL A 65 -0.36 -1.61 9.60
CA VAL A 65 0.16 -1.30 8.26
C VAL A 65 -0.55 -0.03 7.78
N SER A 66 0.22 1.01 7.47
CA SER A 66 -0.29 2.35 7.20
C SER A 66 0.27 2.92 5.88
N THR A 67 -0.39 3.96 5.37
CA THR A 67 0.14 4.79 4.27
C THR A 67 0.80 6.07 4.77
N ALA A 68 0.59 6.42 6.04
CA ALA A 68 1.09 7.64 6.66
C ALA A 68 2.49 7.46 7.23
N ALA A 69 3.41 8.35 6.85
CA ALA A 69 4.71 8.47 7.48
C ALA A 69 4.63 9.23 8.81
N LEU A 70 5.69 9.14 9.62
CA LEU A 70 5.69 9.57 11.03
C LEU A 70 6.07 11.05 11.20
N TYR A 71 5.32 11.95 10.57
CA TYR A 71 5.42 13.41 10.73
C TYR A 71 4.06 14.09 10.59
N SER A 72 3.92 15.30 11.13
CA SER A 72 2.62 15.93 11.40
C SER A 72 1.71 16.08 10.17
N ASP A 73 2.24 16.49 9.01
CA ASP A 73 1.40 16.83 7.85
C ASP A 73 0.67 15.61 7.30
N ASP A 74 1.29 14.43 7.41
CA ASP A 74 0.68 13.16 7.00
C ASP A 74 -0.53 12.75 7.84
N TRP A 75 -0.72 13.36 9.02
CA TRP A 75 -1.81 13.07 9.97
C TRP A 75 -2.76 14.25 10.19
N LYS A 76 -2.58 15.36 9.46
CA LYS A 76 -3.40 16.56 9.60
C LYS A 76 -4.57 16.58 8.60
N ASN A 77 -4.29 16.94 7.35
CA ASN A 77 -5.30 17.24 6.33
C ASN A 77 -5.23 16.28 5.11
N ARG A 78 -4.60 15.11 5.27
CA ARG A 78 -4.41 14.14 4.18
C ARG A 78 -5.30 12.92 4.36
N THR A 79 -5.76 12.36 3.25
CA THR A 79 -6.44 11.07 3.26
C THR A 79 -5.41 9.96 3.33
N GLN A 80 -5.41 9.21 4.43
CA GLN A 80 -4.54 8.08 4.72
C GLN A 80 -5.37 6.83 4.98
N GLY A 81 -4.76 5.66 4.84
CA GLY A 81 -5.36 4.39 5.22
C GLY A 81 -4.48 3.65 6.23
N LEU A 82 -5.15 2.97 7.16
CA LEU A 82 -4.51 2.12 8.15
C LEU A 82 -5.27 0.81 8.24
N TRP A 83 -4.54 -0.29 8.27
CA TRP A 83 -5.03 -1.55 8.78
C TRP A 83 -4.39 -1.82 10.14
N ILE A 84 -5.24 -2.22 11.09
CA ILE A 84 -4.85 -2.55 12.45
C ILE A 84 -5.25 -4.01 12.68
N SER A 85 -4.26 -4.86 12.95
CA SER A 85 -4.52 -6.24 13.36
C SER A 85 -5.35 -6.31 14.65
N PRO A 86 -6.00 -7.45 14.96
CA PRO A 86 -6.51 -7.72 16.30
C PRO A 86 -5.40 -7.69 17.36
N HIS A 87 -5.75 -7.86 18.63
CA HIS A 87 -4.74 -8.14 19.65
C HIS A 87 -4.14 -9.52 19.37
N LEU A 88 -2.82 -9.63 19.31
CA LEU A 88 -2.11 -10.88 19.00
C LEU A 88 -1.45 -11.37 20.30
N PRO A 89 -2.11 -12.26 21.06
CA PRO A 89 -1.61 -12.69 22.36
C PRO A 89 -0.31 -13.49 22.22
N TYR A 90 0.47 -13.54 23.29
CA TYR A 90 1.63 -14.43 23.32
C TYR A 90 1.21 -15.89 23.35
N LEU A 91 1.94 -16.71 22.60
CA LEU A 91 1.86 -18.16 22.63
C LEU A 91 2.47 -18.68 23.94
N PRO A 92 2.06 -19.88 24.41
CA PRO A 92 2.70 -20.51 25.56
C PRO A 92 4.16 -20.84 25.29
N GLU A 93 4.99 -20.93 26.33
CA GLU A 93 6.44 -21.19 26.21
C GLU A 93 6.77 -22.51 25.47
N SER A 94 5.87 -23.48 25.50
CA SER A 94 6.01 -24.76 24.79
C SER A 94 5.70 -24.68 23.29
N ALA A 95 5.23 -23.54 22.79
CA ALA A 95 4.84 -23.38 21.39
C ALA A 95 6.07 -23.39 20.46
N LYS A 96 5.88 -23.96 19.27
CA LYS A 96 6.87 -23.89 18.19
C LYS A 96 6.75 -22.55 17.47
N PRO A 97 7.82 -22.02 16.85
CA PRO A 97 7.76 -20.76 16.09
C PRO A 97 6.71 -20.76 14.97
N SER A 98 6.38 -21.92 14.41
CA SER A 98 5.35 -22.09 13.37
C SER A 98 3.91 -22.04 13.89
N ASP A 99 3.70 -22.12 15.20
CA ASP A 99 2.37 -22.14 15.81
C ASP A 99 1.73 -20.74 15.75
N GLY A 100 0.40 -20.66 15.86
CA GLY A 100 -0.32 -19.39 15.78
C GLY A 100 -0.22 -18.72 14.40
N GLU A 101 -0.04 -19.49 13.33
CA GLU A 101 -0.11 -18.93 11.96
C GLU A 101 -1.57 -18.62 11.58
N SER A 102 -1.73 -17.54 10.84
CA SER A 102 -3.00 -17.11 10.23
C SER A 102 -3.40 -17.99 9.04
N PRO A 103 -4.70 -18.09 8.71
CA PRO A 103 -5.15 -18.76 7.48
C PRO A 103 -4.61 -18.12 6.19
N THR A 104 -4.06 -16.92 6.26
CA THR A 104 -3.50 -16.16 5.14
C THR A 104 -1.97 -16.21 5.05
N GLY A 105 -1.28 -16.88 5.98
CA GLY A 105 0.19 -16.95 6.02
C GLY A 105 0.87 -15.64 6.40
N PHE A 106 0.14 -14.69 7.00
CA PHE A 106 0.60 -13.37 7.37
C PHE A 106 1.81 -13.41 8.31
N LYS A 107 1.83 -14.30 9.31
CA LYS A 107 2.92 -14.37 10.29
C LYS A 107 4.23 -14.70 9.59
N LYS A 108 4.26 -15.78 8.82
CA LYS A 108 5.42 -16.20 8.02
C LYS A 108 5.85 -15.16 6.99
N ASP A 109 4.90 -14.47 6.35
CA ASP A 109 5.22 -13.41 5.40
C ASP A 109 5.84 -12.17 6.09
N LEU A 110 5.34 -11.79 7.27
CA LEU A 110 5.89 -10.69 8.07
C LEU A 110 7.29 -11.02 8.59
N GLU A 111 7.50 -12.23 9.12
CA GLU A 111 8.82 -12.71 9.52
C GLU A 111 9.79 -12.67 8.34
N ARG A 112 9.39 -13.22 7.18
CA ARG A 112 10.20 -13.20 5.96
C ARG A 112 10.57 -11.78 5.55
N TYR A 113 9.63 -10.84 5.63
CA TYR A 113 9.86 -9.43 5.32
C TYR A 113 10.89 -8.80 6.27
N LEU A 114 10.71 -8.95 7.58
CA LEU A 114 11.63 -8.40 8.58
C LEU A 114 13.03 -8.98 8.45
N SER A 115 13.16 -10.29 8.18
CA SER A 115 14.46 -10.94 7.98
C SER A 115 15.24 -10.38 6.77
N LYS A 116 14.57 -9.81 5.76
CA LYS A 116 15.25 -9.28 4.56
C LYS A 116 16.10 -8.03 4.86
N TYR A 117 15.83 -7.32 5.94
CA TYR A 117 16.67 -6.19 6.36
C TYR A 117 18.07 -6.63 6.81
N LYS A 118 18.23 -7.87 7.28
CA LYS A 118 19.49 -8.41 7.84
C LYS A 118 20.09 -7.49 8.92
N GLN A 119 19.23 -6.91 9.76
CA GLN A 119 19.62 -6.01 10.85
C GLN A 119 19.50 -6.73 12.20
N PRO A 120 20.58 -6.89 12.97
CA PRO A 120 20.55 -7.59 14.27
C PRO A 120 19.55 -6.98 15.26
N ALA A 121 19.36 -5.66 15.22
CA ALA A 121 18.40 -4.98 16.09
C ALA A 121 16.92 -5.29 15.75
N LEU A 122 16.64 -5.97 14.63
CA LEU A 122 15.31 -6.54 14.35
C LEU A 122 15.09 -7.92 14.95
N THR A 123 16.12 -8.61 15.46
CA THR A 123 15.98 -9.96 16.02
C THR A 123 14.92 -10.01 17.11
N GLN A 124 14.91 -9.04 18.03
CA GLN A 124 13.89 -8.97 19.09
C GLN A 124 12.46 -8.86 18.54
N TRP A 125 12.29 -8.12 17.44
CA TRP A 125 10.98 -7.90 16.81
C TRP A 125 10.53 -9.13 16.02
N ILE A 126 11.47 -9.82 15.36
CA ILE A 126 11.21 -11.11 14.71
C ILE A 126 10.80 -12.14 15.77
N CYS A 127 11.50 -12.21 16.90
CA CYS A 127 11.11 -13.08 18.01
C CYS A 127 9.74 -12.70 18.58
N ALA A 128 9.44 -11.40 18.75
CA ALA A 128 8.12 -10.97 19.22
C ALA A 128 6.99 -11.41 18.27
N VAL A 129 7.21 -11.37 16.96
CA VAL A 129 6.27 -11.90 15.96
C VAL A 129 6.16 -13.43 16.08
N GLN A 130 7.28 -14.15 16.18
CA GLN A 130 7.32 -15.61 16.32
C GLN A 130 6.59 -16.11 17.57
N MET A 131 6.64 -15.35 18.66
CA MET A 131 6.01 -15.71 19.93
C MET A 131 4.55 -15.27 20.04
N ALA A 132 3.97 -14.64 19.02
CA ALA A 132 2.58 -14.18 19.04
C ALA A 132 1.67 -15.06 18.18
N ASP A 133 0.40 -15.15 18.58
CA ASP A 133 -0.65 -15.84 17.86
C ASP A 133 -1.32 -14.90 16.84
N PHE A 134 -1.17 -15.24 15.56
CA PHE A 134 -1.75 -14.56 14.40
C PHE A 134 -2.99 -15.26 13.84
N SER A 135 -3.53 -16.30 14.49
CA SER A 135 -4.69 -17.07 14.01
C SER A 135 -5.90 -16.18 13.67
N GLY A 136 -6.08 -15.06 14.38
CA GLY A 136 -7.13 -14.07 14.12
C GLY A 136 -6.89 -13.11 12.96
N VAL A 137 -5.73 -13.15 12.29
CA VAL A 137 -5.43 -12.29 11.14
C VAL A 137 -6.03 -12.89 9.86
N ASN A 138 -6.82 -12.09 9.15
CA ASN A 138 -7.60 -12.52 7.98
C ASN A 138 -7.27 -11.75 6.69
N VAL A 139 -6.13 -11.04 6.66
CA VAL A 139 -5.60 -10.35 5.47
C VAL A 139 -4.27 -10.95 5.05
N PHE A 140 -3.89 -10.80 3.79
CA PHE A 140 -2.57 -11.22 3.30
C PHE A 140 -1.58 -10.06 3.33
N LEU A 141 -0.35 -10.32 3.76
CA LEU A 141 0.73 -9.34 3.59
C LEU A 141 1.21 -9.35 2.14
N VAL A 142 1.21 -8.17 1.51
CA VAL A 142 1.79 -7.94 0.18
C VAL A 142 2.90 -6.91 0.33
N ALA A 143 4.14 -7.37 0.26
CA ALA A 143 5.32 -6.54 0.49
C ALA A 143 6.25 -6.53 -0.71
N SER A 144 7.10 -5.51 -0.78
CA SER A 144 8.20 -5.40 -1.73
C SER A 144 9.50 -5.21 -0.98
N VAL A 145 10.55 -5.86 -1.46
CA VAL A 145 11.91 -5.74 -0.94
C VAL A 145 12.85 -5.50 -2.12
N PRO A 146 13.84 -4.61 -2.02
CA PRO A 146 14.81 -4.41 -3.08
C PRO A 146 15.59 -5.70 -3.37
N GLY A 147 15.67 -6.08 -4.65
CA GLY A 147 16.34 -7.30 -5.06
C GLY A 147 16.04 -7.70 -6.50
N ILE A 148 16.70 -8.78 -6.91
CA ILE A 148 16.44 -9.48 -8.16
C ILE A 148 16.02 -10.90 -7.78
N TYR A 149 14.76 -11.24 -8.05
CA TYR A 149 14.17 -12.52 -7.68
C TYR A 149 13.97 -13.40 -8.91
N LYS A 150 14.12 -14.71 -8.71
CA LYS A 150 13.95 -15.73 -9.75
C LYS A 150 13.03 -16.84 -9.22
N ALA A 151 12.41 -17.56 -10.15
CA ALA A 151 11.56 -18.72 -9.85
C ALA A 151 10.52 -18.42 -8.76
N VAL A 152 10.32 -19.34 -7.84
CA VAL A 152 9.33 -19.26 -6.75
C VAL A 152 9.55 -18.09 -5.80
N GLU A 153 10.78 -17.58 -5.66
CA GLU A 153 11.02 -16.42 -4.77
C GLU A 153 10.37 -15.14 -5.28
N ALA A 154 10.14 -15.03 -6.60
CA ALA A 154 9.47 -13.87 -7.18
C ALA A 154 8.05 -13.72 -6.64
N ASP A 155 7.37 -14.83 -6.34
CA ASP A 155 5.99 -14.86 -5.84
C ASP A 155 5.85 -14.42 -4.38
N PHE A 156 6.96 -14.10 -3.70
CA PHE A 156 6.92 -13.54 -2.35
C PHE A 156 6.85 -12.01 -2.33
N TRP A 157 7.08 -11.33 -3.47
CA TRP A 157 7.22 -9.88 -3.48
C TRP A 157 6.42 -9.18 -4.59
N GLY A 158 6.09 -7.90 -4.37
CA GLY A 158 5.52 -6.99 -5.36
C GLY A 158 4.26 -7.51 -6.06
N TYR A 159 4.13 -7.22 -7.36
CA TYR A 159 2.93 -7.61 -8.11
C TYR A 159 2.84 -9.11 -8.31
N ARG A 160 3.97 -9.84 -8.21
CA ARG A 160 4.00 -11.30 -8.30
C ARG A 160 3.37 -11.94 -7.07
N LYS A 161 3.63 -11.40 -5.86
CA LYS A 161 2.91 -11.79 -4.65
C LYS A 161 1.42 -11.54 -4.75
N LEU A 162 1.03 -10.36 -5.25
CA LEU A 162 -0.38 -10.05 -5.48
C LEU A 162 -1.02 -11.07 -6.42
N ALA A 163 -0.43 -11.30 -7.60
CA ALA A 163 -0.92 -12.29 -8.56
C ALA A 163 -1.03 -13.70 -7.97
N HIS A 164 -0.02 -14.12 -7.19
CA HIS A 164 0.02 -15.44 -6.56
C HIS A 164 -1.11 -15.65 -5.55
N VAL A 165 -1.48 -14.62 -4.78
CA VAL A 165 -2.59 -14.69 -3.82
C VAL A 165 -3.92 -14.64 -4.58
N LEU A 166 -4.07 -13.71 -5.53
CA LEU A 166 -5.31 -13.56 -6.30
C LEU A 166 -5.65 -14.82 -7.10
N SER A 167 -4.66 -15.47 -7.74
CA SER A 167 -4.87 -16.71 -8.50
C SER A 167 -5.33 -17.90 -7.66
N ARG A 168 -5.23 -17.82 -6.32
CA ARG A 168 -5.62 -18.89 -5.39
C ARG A 168 -6.93 -18.59 -4.66
N TYR A 169 -7.27 -17.32 -4.52
CA TYR A 169 -8.30 -16.92 -3.56
C TYR A 169 -9.29 -15.86 -4.05
N ALA A 170 -9.00 -15.16 -5.14
CA ALA A 170 -9.95 -14.21 -5.71
C ALA A 170 -10.85 -14.94 -6.71
N THR A 171 -12.16 -14.88 -6.51
CA THR A 171 -13.15 -15.47 -7.42
C THR A 171 -14.10 -14.37 -7.85
N LEU A 172 -14.23 -14.17 -9.16
CA LEU A 172 -15.21 -13.24 -9.71
C LEU A 172 -16.46 -13.99 -10.20
N PRO A 173 -17.61 -13.30 -10.30
CA PRO A 173 -18.75 -13.83 -11.02
C PRO A 173 -18.39 -14.17 -12.49
N PRO A 174 -19.09 -15.13 -13.13
CA PRO A 174 -18.90 -15.42 -14.56
C PRO A 174 -19.00 -14.17 -15.44
N ASP A 175 -18.20 -14.12 -16.52
CA ASP A 175 -18.14 -13.03 -17.51
C ASP A 175 -17.81 -11.63 -16.96
N ALA A 176 -17.23 -11.57 -15.75
CA ALA A 176 -16.88 -10.32 -15.09
C ALA A 176 -15.66 -9.61 -15.71
N GLN A 177 -15.92 -8.69 -16.65
CA GLN A 177 -14.92 -7.74 -17.17
C GLN A 177 -14.74 -6.51 -16.24
N TRP A 178 -14.51 -6.76 -14.95
CA TRP A 178 -14.43 -5.67 -13.97
C TRP A 178 -13.09 -4.92 -14.12
N PRO A 179 -13.08 -3.59 -14.36
CA PRO A 179 -11.87 -2.80 -14.52
C PRO A 179 -10.94 -2.90 -13.30
N ILE A 180 -9.63 -2.86 -13.55
CA ILE A 180 -8.64 -2.59 -12.51
C ILE A 180 -8.72 -1.10 -12.16
N VAL A 181 -8.88 -0.80 -10.87
CA VAL A 181 -8.80 0.55 -10.35
C VAL A 181 -7.52 0.66 -9.53
N ALA A 182 -6.65 1.56 -9.96
CA ALA A 182 -5.51 2.03 -9.18
C ALA A 182 -5.83 3.41 -8.60
N GLN A 183 -5.40 3.65 -7.38
CA GLN A 183 -5.42 4.97 -6.75
C GLN A 183 -4.11 5.12 -5.97
N CYS A 184 -3.30 6.12 -6.28
CA CYS A 184 -2.08 6.37 -5.52
C CYS A 184 -1.59 7.81 -5.67
N SER A 185 -0.74 8.26 -4.75
CA SER A 185 -0.22 9.63 -4.73
C SER A 185 1.00 9.85 -5.62
N GLY A 186 1.60 8.80 -6.18
CA GLY A 186 2.81 8.91 -7.00
C GLY A 186 2.75 8.09 -8.29
N VAL A 187 3.36 8.63 -9.34
CA VAL A 187 3.33 8.07 -10.70
C VAL A 187 4.76 7.83 -11.19
N GLY A 188 5.10 6.56 -11.43
CA GLY A 188 6.40 6.16 -11.98
C GLY A 188 6.51 6.30 -13.50
N CYS A 189 7.66 5.91 -14.04
CA CYS A 189 7.90 5.84 -15.48
C CYS A 189 7.42 4.49 -16.05
N PHE A 190 6.35 4.51 -16.84
CA PHE A 190 5.73 3.31 -17.40
C PHE A 190 6.34 2.90 -18.74
N GLY A 191 6.75 3.87 -19.54
CA GLY A 191 7.27 3.68 -20.89
C GLY A 191 6.42 4.43 -21.91
N LEU A 192 6.69 4.18 -23.20
CA LEU A 192 6.09 4.94 -24.30
C LEU A 192 4.62 4.59 -24.55
N LYS A 193 4.14 3.45 -24.03
CA LYS A 193 2.76 2.96 -24.20
C LYS A 193 2.34 2.00 -23.09
N PHE A 194 1.05 1.71 -23.00
CA PHE A 194 0.46 0.83 -21.99
C PHE A 194 1.15 -0.55 -21.91
N GLU A 195 1.49 -1.12 -23.06
CA GLU A 195 2.13 -2.43 -23.20
C GLU A 195 3.58 -2.46 -22.69
N SER A 196 4.17 -1.31 -22.40
CA SER A 196 5.57 -1.24 -21.94
C SER A 196 5.76 -1.79 -20.52
N TRP A 197 4.74 -1.70 -19.67
CA TRP A 197 4.78 -2.20 -18.29
C TRP A 197 3.41 -2.25 -17.61
N LEU A 198 2.49 -1.31 -17.90
CA LEU A 198 1.17 -1.32 -17.25
C LEU A 198 0.43 -2.63 -17.54
N LYS A 199 0.54 -3.15 -18.77
CA LYS A 199 0.02 -4.48 -19.13
C LYS A 199 0.47 -5.60 -18.18
N ASP A 200 1.73 -5.57 -17.71
CA ASP A 200 2.27 -6.62 -16.84
C ASP A 200 1.59 -6.59 -15.46
N ILE A 201 1.53 -5.39 -14.85
CA ILE A 201 0.94 -5.24 -13.52
C ILE A 201 -0.58 -5.39 -13.55
N THR A 202 -1.27 -4.87 -14.58
CA THR A 202 -2.72 -5.05 -14.71
C THR A 202 -3.09 -6.50 -14.97
N GLY A 203 -2.30 -7.23 -15.77
CA GLY A 203 -2.45 -8.68 -15.95
C GLY A 203 -2.16 -9.49 -14.69
N CYS A 204 -1.34 -8.98 -13.77
CA CYS A 204 -1.14 -9.57 -12.45
C CYS A 204 -2.32 -9.27 -11.49
N MET A 205 -2.86 -8.05 -11.53
CA MET A 205 -4.03 -7.62 -10.76
C MET A 205 -5.32 -8.27 -11.25
N SER A 206 -5.36 -8.80 -12.48
CA SER A 206 -6.54 -9.47 -13.04
C SER A 206 -6.63 -10.96 -12.72
N LYS A 207 -5.65 -11.53 -12.03
CA LYS A 207 -5.66 -12.97 -11.67
C LYS A 207 -6.82 -13.32 -10.75
N GLU A 208 -7.29 -14.55 -10.89
CA GLU A 208 -8.41 -15.15 -10.17
C GLU A 208 -8.27 -16.67 -10.14
N THR A 209 -9.10 -17.36 -9.36
CA THR A 209 -9.07 -18.83 -9.17
C THR A 209 -9.40 -19.63 -10.42
N SER A 210 -10.22 -19.08 -11.31
CA SER A 210 -10.57 -19.68 -12.60
C SER A 210 -9.50 -19.35 -13.64
N GLU A 211 -9.12 -20.32 -14.47
CA GLU A 211 -8.37 -20.07 -15.70
C GLU A 211 -9.29 -19.42 -16.75
N SER A 212 -9.78 -18.21 -16.49
CA SER A 212 -10.53 -17.48 -17.51
C SER A 212 -9.56 -16.91 -18.56
N SER A 213 -9.89 -17.17 -19.81
CA SER A 213 -9.13 -16.82 -21.01
C SER A 213 -8.74 -15.34 -21.03
N ASN A 214 -7.43 -15.04 -21.15
CA ASN A 214 -6.82 -13.78 -21.62
C ASN A 214 -7.63 -12.47 -21.46
N ASN A 215 -8.28 -12.26 -20.31
CA ASN A 215 -9.04 -11.05 -20.04
C ASN A 215 -8.05 -9.91 -19.74
N HIS A 216 -8.03 -8.92 -20.61
CA HIS A 216 -7.30 -7.67 -20.42
C HIS A 216 -8.30 -6.63 -19.89
N PRO A 217 -8.57 -6.60 -18.56
CA PRO A 217 -9.56 -5.67 -18.02
C PRO A 217 -9.16 -4.23 -18.33
N HIS A 218 -10.17 -3.38 -18.50
CA HIS A 218 -9.97 -1.93 -18.55
C HIS A 218 -9.18 -1.46 -17.33
N PHE A 219 -8.38 -0.42 -17.51
CA PHE A 219 -7.59 0.20 -16.46
C PHE A 219 -8.14 1.59 -16.17
N GLN A 220 -8.32 1.91 -14.89
CA GLN A 220 -8.76 3.21 -14.41
C GLN A 220 -7.78 3.66 -13.33
N PHE A 221 -7.33 4.90 -13.41
CA PHE A 221 -6.33 5.44 -12.49
C PHE A 221 -6.80 6.73 -11.84
N ILE A 222 -7.11 6.67 -10.56
CA ILE A 222 -7.45 7.83 -9.75
C ILE A 222 -6.16 8.53 -9.34
N TYR A 223 -5.96 9.73 -9.87
CA TYR A 223 -4.85 10.60 -9.54
C TYR A 223 -5.36 12.06 -9.54
N PRO A 224 -5.00 12.90 -8.55
CA PRO A 224 -5.54 14.26 -8.50
C PRO A 224 -5.16 15.13 -9.70
N SER A 225 -6.14 15.87 -10.21
CA SER A 225 -5.95 16.91 -11.22
C SER A 225 -5.33 18.18 -10.61
N ILE A 226 -4.98 19.15 -11.45
CA ILE A 226 -4.60 20.50 -11.00
C ILE A 226 -5.75 21.13 -10.20
N GLU A 227 -6.99 21.01 -10.67
CA GLU A 227 -8.16 21.54 -9.96
C GLU A 227 -8.35 20.89 -8.58
N ASN A 228 -8.18 19.56 -8.47
CA ASN A 228 -8.22 18.89 -7.17
C ASN A 228 -7.17 19.44 -6.21
N TYR A 229 -5.99 19.83 -6.73
CA TYR A 229 -4.96 20.46 -5.92
C TYR A 229 -5.34 21.86 -5.48
N GLU A 230 -5.78 22.72 -6.41
CA GLU A 230 -6.14 24.12 -6.12
C GLU A 230 -7.25 24.26 -5.07
N GLN A 231 -8.19 23.31 -5.01
CA GLN A 231 -9.30 23.30 -4.04
C GLN A 231 -8.93 22.65 -2.68
N ASN A 232 -7.74 22.07 -2.57
CA ASN A 232 -7.29 21.31 -1.41
C ASN A 232 -6.80 22.17 -0.24
N PHE A 233 -6.77 21.60 0.97
CA PHE A 233 -6.14 22.23 2.13
C PHE A 233 -4.63 22.46 1.95
N ASP A 234 -3.92 21.52 1.33
CA ASP A 234 -2.46 21.58 1.17
C ASP A 234 -2.01 22.69 0.19
N CYS A 235 -2.90 23.21 -0.66
CA CYS A 235 -2.57 24.25 -1.65
C CYS A 235 -2.19 25.58 -1.00
N GLN A 236 -2.80 25.94 0.12
CA GLN A 236 -2.52 27.20 0.83
C GLN A 236 -1.07 27.26 1.33
N ASP A 237 -0.55 26.10 1.75
CA ASP A 237 0.81 25.94 2.26
C ASP A 237 1.82 25.56 1.16
N LEU A 238 1.38 25.45 -0.10
CA LEU A 238 2.17 25.00 -1.26
C LEU A 238 2.89 23.65 -1.05
N ILE A 239 2.30 22.77 -0.24
CA ILE A 239 2.81 21.42 0.02
C ILE A 239 1.96 20.39 -0.73
N THR A 240 2.50 19.18 -0.93
CA THR A 240 1.72 18.11 -1.55
C THR A 240 2.31 16.73 -1.25
N PRO A 241 1.47 15.70 -1.02
CA PRO A 241 1.93 14.32 -1.01
C PRO A 241 2.13 13.76 -2.43
N LEU A 242 1.76 14.52 -3.47
CA LEU A 242 1.73 14.04 -4.85
C LEU A 242 3.13 14.01 -5.48
N ARG A 243 3.46 12.86 -6.08
CA ARG A 243 4.77 12.56 -6.67
C ARG A 243 4.62 12.17 -8.13
N TYR A 244 4.46 13.16 -9.01
CA TYR A 244 4.54 12.98 -10.45
C TYR A 244 5.34 14.11 -11.09
N SER A 245 6.50 13.80 -11.69
CA SER A 245 7.35 14.84 -12.27
C SER A 245 6.92 15.22 -13.68
N ALA A 246 7.03 16.50 -14.03
CA ALA A 246 6.77 16.98 -15.40
C ALA A 246 7.63 16.24 -16.46
N LYS A 247 8.88 15.91 -16.12
CA LYS A 247 9.80 15.12 -16.97
C LYS A 247 9.32 13.69 -17.22
N THR A 248 8.70 13.07 -16.22
CA THR A 248 8.10 11.73 -16.38
C THR A 248 6.84 11.85 -17.21
N HIS A 249 5.98 12.83 -16.91
CA HIS A 249 4.73 13.05 -17.59
C HIS A 249 4.89 13.31 -19.10
N SER A 250 5.83 14.16 -19.49
CA SER A 250 6.10 14.44 -20.91
C SER A 250 6.50 13.21 -21.74
N LYS A 251 6.91 12.11 -21.10
CA LYS A 251 7.27 10.84 -21.75
C LYS A 251 6.12 9.83 -21.81
N GLN A 252 4.99 10.12 -21.16
CA GLN A 252 3.86 9.18 -21.03
C GLN A 252 2.50 9.88 -20.97
N GLN A 253 2.29 10.93 -21.77
CA GLN A 253 1.01 11.67 -21.83
C GLN A 253 -0.18 10.79 -22.22
N TRP A 254 0.06 9.66 -22.90
CA TRP A 254 -0.95 8.62 -23.15
C TRP A 254 -1.68 8.16 -21.88
N LEU A 255 -1.07 8.30 -20.69
CA LEU A 255 -1.66 7.97 -19.41
C LEU A 255 -2.92 8.80 -19.10
N GLU A 256 -3.01 10.03 -19.61
CA GLU A 256 -4.15 10.94 -19.36
C GLU A 256 -5.49 10.32 -19.73
N SER A 257 -5.52 9.49 -20.78
CA SER A 257 -6.71 8.77 -21.22
C SER A 257 -7.27 7.76 -20.18
N TYR A 258 -6.49 7.43 -19.15
CA TYR A 258 -6.84 6.50 -18.08
C TYR A 258 -7.14 7.21 -16.74
N LEU A 259 -7.04 8.54 -16.68
CA LEU A 259 -7.12 9.30 -15.43
C LEU A 259 -8.56 9.60 -14.99
N TYR A 260 -8.76 9.51 -13.68
CA TYR A 260 -9.99 9.80 -12.97
C TYR A 260 -9.72 10.76 -11.81
N GLN A 261 -10.66 11.65 -11.55
CA GLN A 261 -10.61 12.68 -10.53
C GLN A 261 -10.57 12.07 -9.12
N TRP A 262 -9.87 12.74 -8.19
CA TRP A 262 -10.06 12.45 -6.77
C TRP A 262 -11.38 13.05 -6.30
N LYS A 263 -12.31 12.18 -5.90
CA LYS A 263 -13.57 12.55 -5.24
C LYS A 263 -13.82 11.60 -4.07
N ALA A 264 -14.15 12.16 -2.93
CA ALA A 264 -14.36 11.48 -1.66
C ALA A 264 -15.39 12.23 -0.79
N LYS A 265 -16.45 12.76 -1.41
CA LYS A 265 -17.55 13.50 -0.76
C LYS A 265 -18.20 12.67 0.32
N ARG A 266 -18.44 11.39 0.04
CA ARG A 266 -19.08 10.46 0.98
C ARG A 266 -18.31 10.35 2.30
N THR A 267 -16.99 10.49 2.26
CA THR A 267 -16.14 10.43 3.46
C THR A 267 -15.73 11.81 3.98
N GLY A 268 -16.23 12.90 3.37
CA GLY A 268 -15.90 14.28 3.71
C GLY A 268 -14.46 14.68 3.34
N ARG A 269 -13.83 14.00 2.38
CA ARG A 269 -12.38 14.08 2.10
C ARG A 269 -12.01 14.62 0.72
N ASP A 270 -12.95 15.23 -0.01
CA ASP A 270 -12.67 15.90 -1.30
C ASP A 270 -11.45 16.83 -1.22
N ARG A 271 -11.41 17.65 -0.16
CA ARG A 271 -10.35 18.63 0.06
C ARG A 271 -9.13 18.08 0.82
N ALA A 272 -9.14 16.79 1.17
CA ALA A 272 -8.05 16.13 1.88
C ALA A 272 -7.24 15.26 0.89
N MET A 273 -6.04 15.72 0.52
CA MET A 273 -5.30 15.14 -0.60
C MET A 273 -4.98 13.66 -0.33
N PRO A 274 -5.18 12.74 -1.30
CA PRO A 274 -4.87 11.34 -1.09
C PRO A 274 -3.36 11.12 -0.99
N ASN A 275 -2.91 10.69 0.18
CA ASN A 275 -1.63 10.01 0.35
C ASN A 275 -1.82 8.50 0.61
N ILE A 276 -3.06 8.04 0.74
CA ILE A 276 -3.44 6.62 0.63
C ILE A 276 -3.09 6.07 -0.76
N LYS A 277 -2.75 4.78 -0.83
CA LYS A 277 -2.62 4.04 -2.08
C LYS A 277 -3.45 2.78 -1.98
N SER A 278 -4.31 2.57 -2.96
CA SER A 278 -5.20 1.44 -3.03
C SER A 278 -5.36 0.89 -4.44
N TYR A 279 -5.62 -0.41 -4.50
CA TYR A 279 -5.83 -1.14 -5.74
C TYR A 279 -7.00 -2.10 -5.56
N THR A 280 -7.85 -2.23 -6.57
CA THR A 280 -9.02 -3.12 -6.53
C THR A 280 -9.54 -3.39 -7.95
N ARG A 281 -10.65 -4.13 -8.05
CA ARG A 281 -11.52 -4.20 -9.23
C ARG A 281 -12.91 -3.78 -8.82
N ILE A 282 -13.59 -3.00 -9.66
CA ILE A 282 -14.94 -2.50 -9.36
C ILE A 282 -15.92 -3.09 -10.36
N SER A 283 -17.07 -3.57 -9.88
CA SER A 283 -18.14 -4.08 -10.75
C SER A 283 -18.69 -2.98 -11.67
N PRO A 284 -19.21 -3.32 -12.87
CA PRO A 284 -19.79 -2.33 -13.79
C PRO A 284 -20.89 -1.47 -13.16
N ASN A 285 -21.67 -2.03 -12.23
CA ASN A 285 -22.69 -1.30 -11.47
C ASN A 285 -22.15 -0.55 -10.24
N SER A 286 -20.83 -0.59 -9.99
CA SER A 286 -20.16 0.06 -8.86
C SER A 286 -20.64 -0.36 -7.47
N LYS A 287 -21.22 -1.56 -7.33
CA LYS A 287 -21.75 -2.09 -6.06
C LYS A 287 -20.89 -3.16 -5.40
N SER A 288 -19.83 -3.65 -6.08
CA SER A 288 -19.03 -4.76 -5.55
C SER A 288 -17.57 -4.70 -5.95
N ILE A 289 -16.72 -5.24 -5.07
CA ILE A 289 -15.29 -5.49 -5.33
C ILE A 289 -14.89 -6.91 -4.94
N PRO A 290 -14.00 -7.60 -5.68
CA PRO A 290 -13.60 -8.98 -5.39
C PRO A 290 -12.38 -9.07 -4.46
N TRP A 291 -11.67 -7.96 -4.27
CA TRP A 291 -10.54 -7.82 -3.36
C TRP A 291 -10.20 -6.34 -3.22
N PHE A 292 -9.50 -5.96 -2.14
CA PHE A 292 -8.98 -4.60 -1.98
C PHE A 292 -7.57 -4.67 -1.43
N LEU A 293 -6.65 -3.87 -1.96
CA LEU A 293 -5.30 -3.74 -1.43
C LEU A 293 -5.10 -2.34 -0.87
N LEU A 294 -4.68 -2.25 0.39
CA LEU A 294 -4.15 -1.03 0.99
C LEU A 294 -2.63 -1.15 1.08
N THR A 295 -1.85 -0.20 0.55
CA THR A 295 -0.39 -0.35 0.49
C THR A 295 0.35 0.99 0.52
N SER A 296 1.65 0.96 0.82
CA SER A 296 2.55 2.09 0.58
C SER A 296 2.96 2.25 -0.89
N ALA A 297 2.84 1.18 -1.68
CA ALA A 297 3.32 1.12 -3.05
C ALA A 297 2.56 2.07 -3.97
N ASN A 298 3.24 3.12 -4.45
CA ASN A 298 2.79 3.91 -5.58
C ASN A 298 2.90 3.12 -6.90
N LEU A 299 2.15 3.51 -7.93
CA LEU A 299 2.19 2.85 -9.23
C LEU A 299 3.54 3.15 -9.92
N SER A 300 4.52 2.26 -9.73
CA SER A 300 5.87 2.38 -10.27
C SER A 300 6.59 1.03 -10.36
N LYS A 301 7.51 0.90 -11.33
CA LYS A 301 8.42 -0.26 -11.45
C LYS A 301 9.29 -0.47 -10.21
N ALA A 302 9.60 0.59 -9.48
CA ALA A 302 10.47 0.51 -8.30
C ALA A 302 9.76 -0.15 -7.11
N ALA A 303 8.50 0.24 -6.88
CA ALA A 303 7.64 -0.29 -5.84
C ALA A 303 7.12 -1.70 -6.17
N TRP A 304 6.59 -1.86 -7.38
CA TRP A 304 5.89 -3.07 -7.78
C TRP A 304 6.76 -4.10 -8.49
N GLY A 305 7.93 -3.71 -8.96
CA GLY A 305 8.86 -4.55 -9.69
C GLY A 305 8.69 -4.47 -11.22
N SER A 306 9.62 -5.08 -11.94
CA SER A 306 9.55 -5.26 -13.39
C SER A 306 10.39 -6.46 -13.83
N ILE A 307 9.91 -7.19 -14.84
CA ILE A 307 10.69 -8.30 -15.43
C ILE A 307 11.85 -7.70 -16.23
N LYS A 308 13.05 -8.24 -16.00
CA LYS A 308 14.29 -7.93 -16.72
C LYS A 308 14.91 -9.24 -17.22
N GLN A 309 15.85 -9.14 -18.15
CA GLN A 309 16.59 -10.30 -18.68
C GLN A 309 17.24 -11.14 -17.56
N TYR A 310 17.65 -10.49 -16.46
CA TYR A 310 18.30 -11.14 -15.32
C TYR A 310 17.35 -11.57 -14.18
N GLY A 311 16.05 -11.32 -14.30
CA GLY A 311 15.05 -11.70 -13.30
C GLY A 311 14.04 -10.59 -12.97
N TYR A 312 13.18 -10.86 -11.98
CA TYR A 312 12.18 -9.91 -11.51
C TYR A 312 12.82 -8.91 -10.54
N SER A 313 12.96 -7.66 -10.96
CA SER A 313 13.68 -6.63 -10.21
C SER A 313 12.74 -5.69 -9.49
N ILE A 314 12.94 -5.54 -8.18
CA ILE A 314 12.26 -4.58 -7.29
C ILE A 314 13.33 -3.65 -6.69
N ARG A 315 12.97 -2.38 -6.45
CA ARG A 315 13.91 -1.38 -5.92
C ARG A 315 13.50 -0.76 -4.59
N ASN A 316 12.24 -0.80 -4.19
CA ASN A 316 11.77 -0.19 -2.95
C ASN A 316 11.40 -1.23 -1.89
N TYR A 317 11.45 -0.79 -0.64
CA TYR A 317 10.72 -1.44 0.44
C TYR A 317 9.29 -0.89 0.48
N GLU A 318 8.31 -1.76 0.28
CA GLU A 318 6.88 -1.45 0.38
C GLU A 318 6.18 -2.48 1.24
N ALA A 319 5.05 -2.11 1.84
CA ALA A 319 4.17 -3.06 2.50
C ALA A 319 2.71 -2.63 2.37
N GLY A 320 1.84 -3.63 2.30
CA GLY A 320 0.41 -3.47 2.25
C GLY A 320 -0.31 -4.73 2.68
N VAL A 321 -1.62 -4.61 2.85
CA VAL A 321 -2.51 -5.72 3.20
C VAL A 321 -3.59 -5.89 2.15
N LEU A 322 -3.75 -7.12 1.68
CA LEU A 322 -4.78 -7.52 0.73
C LEU A 322 -5.95 -8.15 1.47
N PHE A 323 -7.11 -7.55 1.29
CA PHE A 323 -8.41 -8.01 1.77
C PHE A 323 -9.05 -8.88 0.67
N VAL A 324 -9.39 -10.12 1.02
CA VAL A 324 -10.08 -11.05 0.14
C VAL A 324 -11.39 -11.49 0.83
N PRO A 325 -12.56 -11.30 0.21
CA PRO A 325 -13.88 -11.57 0.82
C PRO A 325 -13.99 -12.95 1.47
N LYS A 326 -13.45 -13.98 0.83
CA LYS A 326 -13.42 -15.36 1.34
C LYS A 326 -12.92 -15.49 2.79
N PHE A 327 -11.95 -14.67 3.20
CA PHE A 327 -11.32 -14.76 4.52
C PHE A 327 -11.97 -13.83 5.56
N ILE A 328 -12.79 -12.87 5.11
CA ILE A 328 -13.33 -11.81 5.98
C ILE A 328 -14.84 -11.96 6.16
N THR A 329 -15.58 -12.13 5.06
CA THR A 329 -17.05 -12.23 5.03
C THR A 329 -17.53 -13.60 4.57
N GLY A 330 -16.64 -14.47 4.09
CA GLY A 330 -17.00 -15.78 3.52
C GLY A 330 -17.69 -15.70 2.15
N THR A 331 -17.80 -14.51 1.56
CA THR A 331 -18.40 -14.26 0.25
C THR A 331 -17.35 -14.24 -0.86
N THR A 332 -17.77 -14.04 -2.12
CA THR A 332 -16.87 -13.85 -3.27
C THR A 332 -16.51 -12.39 -3.51
N THR A 333 -17.38 -11.46 -3.09
CA THR A 333 -17.20 -10.01 -3.24
C THR A 333 -17.56 -9.28 -1.95
N PHE A 334 -17.00 -8.09 -1.77
CA PHE A 334 -17.49 -7.14 -0.77
C PHE A 334 -18.52 -6.19 -1.41
N PRO A 335 -19.61 -5.86 -0.71
CA PRO A 335 -20.49 -4.77 -1.11
C PRO A 335 -19.77 -3.42 -0.91
N VAL A 336 -20.00 -2.48 -1.84
CA VAL A 336 -19.49 -1.10 -1.80
C VAL A 336 -20.56 -0.13 -2.32
N GLY A 337 -20.41 1.16 -2.03
CA GLY A 337 -21.36 2.20 -2.45
C GLY A 337 -22.21 2.71 -1.29
N GLU A 338 -23.47 3.04 -1.57
CA GLU A 338 -24.38 3.73 -0.64
C GLU A 338 -25.58 2.88 -0.18
N GLU A 339 -25.84 1.74 -0.84
CA GLU A 339 -26.97 0.88 -0.47
C GLU A 339 -26.56 -0.10 0.63
N GLU A 340 -27.10 0.09 1.84
CA GLU A 340 -26.98 -0.84 2.96
C GLU A 340 -27.78 -2.12 2.69
N ASP A 341 -27.10 -3.19 2.28
CA ASP A 341 -27.66 -4.54 2.36
C ASP A 341 -27.28 -5.16 3.71
N ALA A 342 -28.27 -5.64 4.46
CA ALA A 342 -28.18 -5.86 5.91
C ALA A 342 -27.35 -7.08 6.34
N ALA A 343 -26.92 -7.94 5.40
CA ALA A 343 -26.29 -9.22 5.72
C ALA A 343 -24.74 -9.19 5.77
N VAL A 344 -24.09 -8.31 5.01
CA VAL A 344 -22.62 -8.26 4.88
C VAL A 344 -22.12 -6.82 5.01
N PRO A 345 -21.17 -6.52 5.92
CA PRO A 345 -20.65 -5.17 6.08
C PRO A 345 -20.06 -4.62 4.78
N MET A 346 -20.40 -3.37 4.45
CA MET A 346 -19.83 -2.67 3.32
C MET A 346 -18.32 -2.46 3.50
N PHE A 347 -17.56 -2.65 2.42
CA PHE A 347 -16.13 -2.34 2.43
C PHE A 347 -15.92 -0.83 2.28
N PRO A 348 -15.16 -0.19 3.19
CA PRO A 348 -15.03 1.26 3.24
C PRO A 348 -14.01 1.78 2.22
N ILE A 349 -14.38 1.80 0.93
CA ILE A 349 -13.57 2.44 -0.12
C ILE A 349 -13.37 3.93 0.22
N PRO A 350 -12.16 4.51 0.03
CA PRO A 350 -11.85 5.88 0.46
C PRO A 350 -12.28 6.98 -0.51
N TYR A 351 -12.79 6.63 -1.69
CA TYR A 351 -13.27 7.52 -2.74
C TYR A 351 -14.73 7.22 -3.13
N ASP A 352 -15.34 8.13 -3.86
CA ASP A 352 -16.72 8.03 -4.32
C ASP A 352 -16.84 7.09 -5.52
N LEU A 353 -18.02 6.48 -5.67
CA LEU A 353 -18.40 5.66 -6.81
C LEU A 353 -19.75 6.14 -7.36
N PRO A 354 -19.97 6.08 -8.69
CA PRO A 354 -19.03 5.68 -9.74
C PRO A 354 -17.87 6.69 -9.91
N LEU A 355 -16.75 6.22 -10.46
CA LEU A 355 -15.57 7.08 -10.66
C LEU A 355 -15.84 8.18 -11.69
N SER A 356 -15.35 9.40 -11.42
CA SER A 356 -15.44 10.54 -12.34
C SER A 356 -14.19 10.61 -13.21
N ARG A 357 -14.34 10.40 -14.53
CA ARG A 357 -13.22 10.56 -15.48
C ARG A 357 -12.80 12.03 -15.56
N TYR A 358 -11.54 12.27 -15.92
CA TYR A 358 -11.10 13.60 -16.32
C TYR A 358 -11.94 14.12 -17.50
N GLU A 359 -12.31 15.40 -17.44
CA GLU A 359 -13.05 16.15 -18.45
C GLU A 359 -12.10 16.74 -19.52
N SER A 360 -12.68 17.31 -20.57
CA SER A 360 -11.91 17.99 -21.61
C SER A 360 -11.27 19.25 -21.04
N GLY A 361 -9.93 19.28 -20.95
CA GLY A 361 -9.16 20.39 -20.39
C GLY A 361 -8.52 20.08 -19.03
N ASP A 362 -8.93 18.99 -18.37
CA ASP A 362 -8.27 18.53 -17.16
C ASP A 362 -6.81 18.14 -17.43
N SER A 363 -5.95 18.40 -16.46
CA SER A 363 -4.55 17.97 -16.48
C SER A 363 -4.17 17.38 -15.13
N PRO A 364 -3.34 16.32 -15.10
CA PRO A 364 -2.85 15.77 -13.85
C PRO A 364 -2.00 16.80 -13.12
N PHE A 365 -2.07 16.82 -11.79
CA PHE A 365 -1.11 17.59 -11.02
C PHE A 365 0.30 17.04 -11.22
N VAL A 366 1.20 17.85 -11.80
CA VAL A 366 2.60 17.49 -12.00
C VAL A 366 3.51 18.50 -11.32
N ASN A 367 4.52 17.99 -10.61
CA ASN A 367 5.53 18.81 -9.97
C ASN A 367 6.39 19.46 -11.06
N LYS A 368 6.05 20.72 -11.41
CA LYS A 368 6.85 21.56 -12.30
C LYS A 368 8.01 22.26 -11.57
N PHE A 369 7.92 22.43 -10.24
CA PHE A 369 8.69 23.44 -9.48
C PHE A 369 9.63 22.94 -8.36
N VAL A 370 9.80 21.62 -8.14
CA VAL A 370 10.72 21.13 -7.07
C VAL A 370 12.20 21.12 -7.50
N ASN A 371 12.51 21.47 -8.75
CA ASN A 371 13.89 21.55 -9.26
C ASN A 371 14.40 23.00 -9.45
N SER A 372 13.61 24.03 -9.15
CA SER A 372 14.00 25.44 -9.35
C SER A 372 14.25 26.21 -8.05
N LEU A 373 14.24 25.53 -6.89
CA LEU A 373 14.46 26.10 -5.56
C LEU A 373 15.44 25.28 -4.71
N ASN A 374 16.44 24.65 -5.33
CA ASN A 374 17.63 24.14 -4.65
C ASN A 374 18.89 24.61 -5.39
#